data_AF-A0A349EVV9-F1
#
_entry.id   AF-A0A349EVV9-F1
#
_cell.length_a   1.000
_cell.length_b   1.000
_cell.length_c   1.000
_cell.angle_alpha   90.00
_cell.angle_beta   90.00
_cell.angle_gamma   90.00
#
_symmetry.space_group_name_H-M   'P 1'
#
loop_
_entity.id
_entity.type
_entity.pdbx_description
1 polymer ?
#
loop_
_entity_poly.entity_id
_entity_poly.type
_entity_poly.pdbx_seq_one_letter_code
_entity_poly.pdbx_strand_id
1 'polypeptide(L)'
;MHFKFNGLSILNLTTNTEKDILIWITILISHRFSFSEKEEKKEIINWLIKRFSVSIDDYDIIIGYRADDSCFAYSYGFVNDQLPLELLLEAMKLGKLGKQAALISKKAFNNLEFFDYEKIEKSSSYDSIRRQASIEYEILKRKRSINMTYMRDIIRKYEKN
;
A
#
# COMPACT_ATOMS: atom_id res chain seq x y z
N MET A 1 -20.81 -5.99 0.45
CA MET A 1 -20.17 -7.09 -0.29
C MET A 1 -19.71 -8.14 0.71
N HIS A 2 -20.29 -9.35 0.67
CA HIS A 2 -19.83 -10.47 1.49
C HIS A 2 -19.00 -11.39 0.60
N PHE A 3 -17.77 -11.69 1.01
CA PHE A 3 -16.90 -12.64 0.30
C PHE A 3 -17.05 -14.02 0.93
N LYS A 4 -17.49 -15.01 0.16
CA LYS A 4 -17.28 -16.41 0.51
C LYS A 4 -15.86 -16.77 0.09
N PHE A 5 -14.94 -16.89 1.05
CA PHE A 5 -13.54 -17.21 0.79
C PHE A 5 -13.28 -18.69 0.48
N ASN A 6 -14.32 -19.54 0.51
CA ASN A 6 -14.18 -20.99 0.41
C ASN A 6 -13.51 -21.38 -0.91
N GLY A 7 -12.25 -21.82 -0.80
CA GLY A 7 -11.44 -22.30 -1.92
C GLY A 7 -10.76 -21.21 -2.74
N LEU A 8 -10.84 -19.91 -2.39
CA LEU A 8 -10.11 -18.84 -3.09
C LEU A 8 -8.70 -18.65 -2.50
N SER A 9 -7.69 -18.48 -3.34
CA SER A 9 -6.34 -18.08 -2.89
C SER A 9 -6.28 -16.57 -2.64
N ILE A 10 -5.76 -16.17 -1.48
CA ILE A 10 -5.76 -14.77 -1.05
C ILE A 10 -4.35 -14.33 -0.69
N LEU A 11 -3.87 -13.26 -1.32
CA LEU A 11 -2.69 -12.53 -0.89
C LEU A 11 -3.13 -11.36 0.01
N ASN A 12 -2.87 -11.44 1.32
CA ASN A 12 -3.20 -10.38 2.26
C ASN A 12 -1.94 -9.63 2.70
N LEU A 13 -1.79 -8.39 2.23
CA LEU A 13 -0.65 -7.50 2.49
C LEU A 13 -0.94 -6.46 3.57
N THR A 14 -2.01 -6.65 4.35
CA THR A 14 -2.43 -5.72 5.40
C THR A 14 -2.10 -6.23 6.81
N THR A 15 -1.21 -7.23 6.94
CA THR A 15 -0.86 -7.81 8.25
C THR A 15 0.13 -6.95 9.05
N ASN A 16 0.59 -5.83 8.49
CA ASN A 16 1.56 -4.89 9.10
C ASN A 16 2.95 -5.49 9.37
N THR A 17 3.37 -6.52 8.62
CA THR A 17 4.77 -6.97 8.65
C THR A 17 5.64 -6.14 7.72
N GLU A 18 6.94 -6.06 8.00
CA GLU A 18 7.94 -5.43 7.12
C GLU A 18 7.91 -6.05 5.72
N LYS A 19 7.77 -7.38 5.62
CA LYS A 19 7.72 -8.08 4.33
C LYS A 19 6.47 -7.71 3.53
N ASP A 20 5.30 -7.70 4.16
CA ASP A 20 4.04 -7.37 3.48
C ASP A 20 4.03 -5.97 2.93
N ILE A 21 4.52 -4.98 3.69
CA ILE A 21 4.57 -3.60 3.23
C ILE A 21 5.60 -3.42 2.11
N LEU A 22 6.72 -4.14 2.14
CA LEU A 22 7.70 -4.11 1.04
C LEU A 22 7.14 -4.75 -0.24
N ILE A 23 6.41 -5.86 -0.13
CA ILE A 23 5.68 -6.46 -1.27
C ILE A 23 4.63 -5.47 -1.80
N TRP A 24 3.86 -4.87 -0.90
CA TRP A 24 2.83 -3.89 -1.26
C TRP A 24 3.41 -2.69 -2.02
N ILE A 25 4.48 -2.08 -1.51
CA ILE A 25 5.19 -0.98 -2.16
C ILE A 25 5.73 -1.44 -3.51
N THR A 26 6.30 -2.64 -3.60
CA THR A 26 6.84 -3.18 -4.87
C THR A 26 5.77 -3.32 -5.94
N ILE A 27 4.56 -3.77 -5.56
CA ILE A 27 3.42 -3.82 -6.47
C ILE A 27 3.01 -2.40 -6.89
N LEU A 28 2.91 -1.47 -5.93
CA LEU A 28 2.50 -0.09 -6.18
C LEU A 28 3.48 0.62 -7.14
N ILE A 29 4.78 0.56 -6.87
CA ILE A 29 5.81 1.23 -7.68
C ILE A 29 5.89 0.67 -9.10
N SER A 30 5.69 -0.64 -9.25
CA SER A 30 5.74 -1.29 -10.56
C SER A 30 4.64 -0.76 -11.50
N HIS A 31 3.44 -0.51 -10.95
CA HIS A 31 2.26 -0.17 -11.75
C HIS A 31 1.91 1.32 -11.79
N ARG A 32 2.30 2.12 -10.78
CA ARG A 32 1.79 3.49 -10.60
C ARG A 32 2.85 4.60 -10.64
N PHE A 33 4.13 4.30 -10.45
CA PHE A 33 5.17 5.35 -10.50
C PHE A 33 5.35 5.87 -11.91
N SER A 34 5.49 7.20 -12.03
CA SER A 34 5.83 7.86 -13.29
C SER A 34 7.24 7.47 -13.74
N PHE A 35 7.54 7.68 -15.02
CA PHE A 35 8.86 7.40 -15.57
C PHE A 35 9.97 8.17 -14.83
N SER A 36 9.74 9.45 -14.52
CA SER A 36 10.72 10.29 -13.81
C SER A 36 11.03 9.77 -12.41
N GLU A 37 10.00 9.35 -11.65
CA GLU A 37 10.20 8.82 -10.30
C GLU A 37 10.93 7.47 -10.33
N LYS A 38 10.62 6.65 -11.36
CA LYS A 38 11.31 5.37 -11.59
C LYS A 38 12.79 5.57 -11.90
N GLU A 39 13.14 6.57 -12.72
CA GLU A 39 14.54 6.84 -13.04
C GLU A 39 15.30 7.47 -11.86
N GLU A 40 14.69 8.38 -11.09
CA GLU A 40 15.35 9.01 -9.95
C GLU A 40 15.71 8.00 -8.84
N LYS A 41 14.87 6.98 -8.64
CA LYS A 41 15.05 5.95 -7.60
C LYS A 41 15.31 4.56 -8.16
N LYS A 42 15.86 4.50 -9.36
CA LYS A 42 16.05 3.26 -10.14
C LYS A 42 16.73 2.16 -9.35
N GLU A 43 17.79 2.46 -8.61
CA GLU A 43 18.53 1.47 -7.83
C GLU A 43 17.66 0.84 -6.72
N ILE A 44 16.98 1.67 -5.92
CA ILE A 44 16.12 1.23 -4.82
C ILE A 44 14.89 0.48 -5.36
N ILE A 45 14.30 0.98 -6.44
CA ILE A 45 13.15 0.35 -7.11
C ILE A 45 13.54 -1.02 -7.68
N ASN A 46 14.66 -1.11 -8.38
CA ASN A 46 15.16 -2.39 -8.91
C ASN A 46 15.48 -3.37 -7.78
N TRP A 47 16.05 -2.87 -6.67
CA TRP A 47 16.30 -3.67 -5.49
C TRP A 47 15.00 -4.25 -4.89
N LEU A 48 13.96 -3.42 -4.78
CA LEU A 48 12.63 -3.82 -4.32
C LEU A 48 12.02 -4.88 -5.25
N ILE A 49 12.00 -4.61 -6.56
CA ILE A 49 11.46 -5.54 -7.57
C ILE A 49 12.20 -6.87 -7.54
N LYS A 50 13.52 -6.87 -7.46
CA LYS A 50 14.33 -8.10 -7.43
C LYS A 50 14.01 -8.99 -6.22
N ARG A 51 13.62 -8.42 -5.08
CA ARG A 51 13.52 -9.13 -3.80
C ARG A 51 12.09 -9.38 -3.31
N PHE A 52 11.17 -8.48 -3.64
CA PHE A 52 9.81 -8.47 -3.10
C PHE A 52 8.73 -8.50 -4.18
N SER A 53 9.10 -8.74 -5.44
CA SER A 53 8.10 -9.04 -6.47
C SER A 53 7.42 -10.37 -6.16
N VAL A 54 6.11 -10.42 -6.41
CA VAL A 54 5.27 -11.59 -6.25
C VAL A 54 4.44 -11.75 -7.53
N SER A 55 4.25 -12.99 -7.97
CA SER A 55 3.32 -13.30 -9.07
C SER A 55 1.90 -13.06 -8.56
N ILE A 56 1.32 -11.92 -8.93
CA ILE A 56 -0.04 -11.55 -8.53
C ILE A 56 -1.09 -12.46 -9.18
N ASP A 57 -0.75 -13.09 -10.30
CA ASP A 57 -1.61 -14.00 -11.07
C ASP A 57 -1.85 -15.35 -10.36
N ASP A 58 -1.04 -15.66 -9.34
CA ASP A 58 -1.19 -16.88 -8.53
C ASP A 58 -2.34 -16.78 -7.51
N TYR A 59 -2.94 -15.60 -7.36
CA TYR A 59 -3.95 -15.31 -6.36
C TYR A 59 -5.30 -14.98 -6.99
N ASP A 60 -6.37 -15.46 -6.37
CA ASP A 60 -7.74 -15.09 -6.75
C ASP A 60 -8.08 -13.66 -6.28
N ILE A 61 -7.60 -13.28 -5.09
CA ILE A 61 -7.86 -11.98 -4.44
C ILE A 61 -6.57 -11.42 -3.84
N ILE A 62 -6.34 -10.12 -4.01
CA ILE A 62 -5.28 -9.37 -3.32
C ILE A 62 -5.91 -8.34 -2.40
N ILE A 63 -5.55 -8.39 -1.12
CA ILE A 63 -5.96 -7.43 -0.09
C ILE A 63 -4.75 -6.57 0.27
N GLY A 64 -4.87 -5.26 0.07
CA GLY A 64 -3.80 -4.30 0.34
C GLY A 64 -4.33 -2.98 0.90
N TYR A 65 -3.43 -2.05 1.16
CA TYR A 65 -3.82 -0.67 1.48
C TYR A 65 -4.44 0.01 0.26
N ARG A 66 -5.18 1.10 0.45
CA ARG A 66 -5.75 1.83 -0.69
C ARG A 66 -4.62 2.45 -1.52
N ALA A 67 -4.67 2.29 -2.83
CA ALA A 67 -3.70 2.88 -3.76
C ALA A 67 -4.18 4.23 -4.34
N ASP A 68 -4.45 5.21 -3.48
CA ASP A 68 -4.74 6.59 -3.91
C ASP A 68 -3.49 7.47 -3.92
N ASP A 69 -3.62 8.74 -4.35
CA ASP A 69 -2.51 9.69 -4.46
C ASP A 69 -1.75 9.88 -3.14
N SER A 70 -2.44 9.76 -2.00
CA SER A 70 -1.80 9.96 -0.68
C SER A 70 -0.90 8.78 -0.36
N CYS A 71 -1.39 7.55 -0.60
CA CYS A 71 -0.61 6.33 -0.46
C CYS A 71 0.66 6.36 -1.32
N PHE A 72 0.54 6.88 -2.54
CA PHE A 72 1.67 7.09 -3.43
C PHE A 72 2.73 8.02 -2.81
N ALA A 73 2.31 9.19 -2.33
CA ALA A 73 3.22 10.15 -1.68
C ALA A 73 3.93 9.53 -0.47
N TYR A 74 3.23 8.70 0.32
CA TYR A 74 3.80 8.04 1.50
C TYR A 74 4.85 7.00 1.10
N SER A 75 4.53 6.14 0.12
CA SER A 75 5.46 5.15 -0.41
C SER A 75 6.68 5.79 -1.06
N TYR A 76 6.49 6.86 -1.83
CA TYR A 76 7.59 7.61 -2.42
C TYR A 76 8.49 8.23 -1.35
N GLY A 77 7.92 8.84 -0.30
CA GLY A 77 8.68 9.34 0.85
C GLY A 77 9.49 8.25 1.56
N PHE A 78 8.96 7.04 1.68
CA PHE A 78 9.68 5.90 2.24
C PHE A 78 10.83 5.42 1.33
N VAL A 79 10.57 5.24 0.03
CA VAL A 79 11.59 4.90 -0.98
C VAL A 79 12.71 5.95 -1.01
N ASN A 80 12.38 7.22 -0.74
CA ASN A 80 13.31 8.32 -0.64
C ASN A 80 14.02 8.45 0.70
N ASP A 81 13.84 7.51 1.63
CA ASP A 81 14.48 7.53 2.93
C ASP A 81 14.06 8.74 3.80
N GLN A 82 12.91 9.36 3.47
CA GLN A 82 12.34 10.55 4.13
C GLN A 82 11.22 10.22 5.11
N LEU A 83 10.57 9.06 4.95
CA LEU A 83 9.53 8.55 5.83
C LEU A 83 9.98 7.20 6.39
N PRO A 84 10.13 7.03 7.71
CA PRO A 84 10.48 5.74 8.28
C PRO A 84 9.29 4.76 8.24
N LEU A 85 9.61 3.47 8.28
CA LEU A 85 8.67 2.35 8.18
C LEU A 85 7.51 2.45 9.19
N GLU A 86 7.80 2.81 10.44
CA GLU A 86 6.79 2.90 11.48
C GLU A 86 5.75 3.98 11.16
N LEU A 87 6.21 5.15 10.69
CA LEU A 87 5.32 6.22 10.25
C LEU A 87 4.63 5.90 8.94
N LEU A 88 5.25 5.14 8.03
CA LEU A 88 4.58 4.65 6.83
C LEU A 88 3.40 3.74 7.19
N LEU A 89 3.57 2.80 8.12
CA LEU A 89 2.52 1.89 8.55
C LEU A 89 1.35 2.64 9.22
N GLU A 90 1.64 3.73 9.93
CA GLU A 90 0.60 4.66 10.43
C GLU A 90 -0.07 5.43 9.29
N ALA A 91 0.72 5.98 8.35
CA ALA A 91 0.24 6.79 7.23
C ALA A 91 -0.71 6.00 6.32
N MET A 92 -0.41 4.72 6.09
CA MET A 92 -1.22 3.80 5.29
C MET A 92 -2.65 3.56 5.85
N LYS A 93 -2.91 3.96 7.10
CA LYS A 93 -4.21 3.83 7.76
C LYS A 93 -5.00 5.15 7.78
N LEU A 94 -4.41 6.26 7.35
CA LEU A 94 -5.06 7.57 7.33
C LEU A 94 -6.20 7.62 6.30
N GLY A 95 -7.14 8.57 6.50
CA GLY A 95 -8.25 8.79 5.56
C GLY A 95 -9.38 7.76 5.62
N LYS A 96 -9.45 6.92 6.65
CA LYS A 96 -10.56 5.99 6.96
C LYS A 96 -10.97 5.01 5.84
N LEU A 97 -10.20 4.90 4.77
CA LEU A 97 -10.51 4.03 3.63
C LEU A 97 -9.70 2.72 3.66
N GLY A 98 -8.72 2.62 4.59
CA GLY A 98 -8.22 1.42 5.25
C GLY A 98 -7.61 0.31 4.39
N LYS A 99 -8.42 -0.33 3.54
CA LYS A 99 -8.06 -1.53 2.77
C LYS A 99 -8.83 -1.59 1.45
N GLN A 100 -8.20 -2.18 0.45
CA GLN A 100 -8.85 -2.53 -0.82
C GLN A 100 -8.70 -4.02 -1.09
N ALA A 101 -9.67 -4.58 -1.79
CA ALA A 101 -9.60 -5.94 -2.33
C ALA A 101 -9.66 -5.86 -3.86
N ALA A 102 -8.61 -6.33 -4.53
CA ALA A 102 -8.58 -6.50 -5.97
C ALA A 102 -8.95 -7.95 -6.32
N LEU A 103 -9.93 -8.12 -7.20
CA LEU A 103 -10.27 -9.42 -7.77
C LEU A 103 -9.43 -9.63 -9.03
N ILE A 104 -8.71 -10.74 -9.08
CA ILE A 104 -7.75 -11.02 -10.16
C ILE A 104 -8.32 -12.10 -11.09
N SER A 105 -8.74 -13.23 -10.52
CA SER A 105 -9.14 -14.39 -11.32
C SER A 105 -10.62 -14.39 -11.69
N LYS A 106 -10.94 -15.05 -12.81
CA LYS A 106 -12.34 -15.32 -13.21
C LYS A 106 -13.13 -16.03 -12.11
N LYS A 107 -12.47 -16.91 -11.35
CA LYS A 107 -13.07 -17.63 -10.23
C LYS A 107 -13.50 -16.67 -9.11
N ALA A 108 -12.70 -15.66 -8.78
CA ALA A 108 -13.07 -14.63 -7.80
C ALA A 108 -14.29 -13.83 -8.26
N PHE A 109 -14.31 -13.39 -9.53
CA PHE A 109 -15.45 -12.66 -10.09
C PHE A 109 -16.74 -13.49 -10.12
N ASN A 110 -16.67 -14.79 -10.44
CA ASN A 110 -17.82 -15.68 -10.42
C ASN A 110 -18.42 -15.91 -9.02
N ASN A 111 -17.66 -15.62 -7.96
CA ASN A 111 -18.12 -15.70 -6.57
C ASN A 111 -18.60 -14.34 -6.02
N LEU A 112 -18.69 -13.31 -6.87
CA LEU A 112 -19.20 -12.00 -6.49
C LEU A 112 -20.74 -11.99 -6.47
N GLU A 113 -21.31 -11.62 -5.35
CA GLU A 113 -22.76 -11.46 -5.20
C GLU A 113 -23.07 -10.02 -4.77
N PHE A 114 -24.00 -9.39 -5.48
CA PHE A 114 -24.55 -8.11 -5.05
C PHE A 114 -25.38 -8.34 -3.78
N PHE A 115 -25.10 -7.57 -2.73
CA PHE A 115 -25.79 -7.68 -1.45
C PHE A 115 -26.73 -6.51 -1.21
N ASP A 116 -26.19 -5.28 -1.27
CA ASP A 116 -26.95 -4.05 -1.05
C ASP A 116 -26.14 -2.85 -1.60
N TYR A 117 -26.76 -1.68 -1.61
CA TYR A 117 -26.14 -0.41 -1.94
C TYR A 117 -26.66 0.72 -1.05
N GLU A 118 -25.82 1.71 -0.79
CA GLU A 118 -26.20 2.93 -0.09
C GLU A 118 -26.10 4.11 -1.06
N LYS A 119 -27.15 4.95 -1.11
CA LYS A 119 -27.09 6.20 -1.88
C LYS A 119 -26.39 7.26 -1.04
N ILE A 120 -25.28 7.77 -1.56
CA ILE A 120 -24.55 8.87 -0.96
C ILE A 120 -24.87 10.15 -1.75
N GLU A 121 -25.43 11.16 -1.09
CA GLU A 121 -25.58 12.50 -1.68
C GLU A 121 -24.21 13.15 -1.91
N LYS A 122 -24.06 13.92 -2.99
CA LYS A 122 -22.79 14.36 -3.58
C LYS A 122 -21.85 15.09 -2.57
N SER A 123 -20.93 14.30 -1.99
CA SER A 123 -19.50 14.51 -1.74
C SER A 123 -18.95 15.80 -1.08
N SER A 124 -19.54 16.31 0.00
CA SER A 124 -18.73 17.06 0.99
C SER A 124 -17.83 16.14 1.82
N SER A 125 -18.16 14.84 1.90
CA SER A 125 -17.47 13.85 2.75
C SER A 125 -16.12 13.37 2.18
N TYR A 126 -16.02 13.06 0.88
CA TYR A 126 -14.77 12.50 0.33
C TYR A 126 -13.62 13.51 0.32
N ASP A 127 -13.85 14.73 -0.18
CA ASP A 127 -12.81 15.76 -0.24
C ASP A 127 -12.37 16.21 1.16
N SER A 128 -13.30 16.28 2.11
CA SER A 128 -12.97 16.59 3.50
C SER A 128 -12.17 15.47 4.17
N ILE A 129 -12.52 14.19 3.93
CA ILE A 129 -11.74 13.04 4.40
C ILE A 129 -10.32 13.06 3.82
N ARG A 130 -10.18 13.32 2.51
CA ARG A 130 -8.87 13.43 1.86
C ARG A 130 -8.05 14.57 2.44
N ARG A 131 -8.65 15.75 2.60
CA ARG A 131 -7.99 16.93 3.20
C ARG A 131 -7.55 16.65 4.64
N GLN A 132 -8.40 16.01 5.42
CA GLN A 132 -8.10 15.63 6.79
C GLN A 132 -6.93 14.64 6.85
N ALA A 133 -6.90 13.63 5.98
CA ALA A 133 -5.80 12.68 5.87
C ALA A 133 -4.46 13.38 5.54
N SER A 134 -4.48 14.37 4.66
CA SER A 134 -3.28 15.17 4.36
C SER A 134 -2.79 15.96 5.57
N ILE A 135 -3.69 16.58 6.35
CA ILE A 135 -3.33 17.30 7.58
C ILE A 135 -2.73 16.34 8.62
N GLU A 136 -3.37 15.19 8.82
CA GLU A 136 -2.89 14.14 9.72
C GLU A 136 -1.50 13.63 9.31
N TYR A 137 -1.26 13.50 8.00
CA TYR A 137 0.05 13.11 7.49
C TYR A 137 1.12 14.17 7.76
N GLU A 138 0.81 15.46 7.59
CA GLU A 138 1.75 16.54 7.91
C GLU A 138 2.12 16.57 9.39
N ILE A 139 1.17 16.26 10.27
CA ILE A 139 1.42 16.10 11.71
C ILE A 139 2.27 14.85 11.97
N LEU A 140 1.92 13.73 11.33
CA LEU A 140 2.60 12.44 11.49
C LEU A 140 4.08 12.54 11.13
N LYS A 141 4.43 13.20 10.01
CA LYS A 141 5.82 13.42 9.57
C LYS A 141 6.70 14.17 10.57
N ARG A 142 6.09 14.94 11.48
CA ARG A 142 6.81 15.70 12.52
C ARG A 142 7.14 14.85 13.74
N LYS A 143 6.54 13.65 13.88
CA LYS A 143 6.93 12.72 14.93
C LYS A 143 8.41 12.36 14.73
N ARG A 144 9.17 12.42 15.83
CA ARG A 144 10.57 12.00 15.89
C ARG A 144 10.69 10.95 16.99
N SER A 145 11.38 9.86 16.67
CA SER A 145 11.77 8.84 17.64
C SER A 145 13.21 8.43 17.34
N ILE A 146 13.94 8.03 18.38
CA ILE A 146 15.37 7.73 18.30
C ILE A 146 15.67 6.41 17.56
N ASN A 147 14.67 5.55 17.34
CA ASN A 147 14.82 4.21 16.77
C ASN A 147 13.83 3.94 15.64
N MET A 148 13.81 4.79 14.63
CA MET A 148 12.97 4.62 13.44
C MET A 148 13.73 3.92 12.33
N THR A 149 13.05 3.02 11.62
CA THR A 149 13.65 2.18 10.57
C THR A 149 13.44 2.83 9.21
N TYR A 150 14.53 3.17 8.52
CA TYR A 150 14.45 3.77 7.18
C TYR A 150 14.75 2.75 6.08
N MET A 151 14.47 3.10 4.83
CA MET A 151 14.72 2.23 3.68
C MET A 151 16.18 1.80 3.59
N ARG A 152 17.13 2.72 3.85
CA ARG A 152 18.57 2.41 3.92
C ARG A 152 18.90 1.33 4.95
N ASP A 153 18.18 1.29 6.08
CA ASP A 153 18.44 0.37 7.18
C ASP A 153 17.94 -1.04 6.82
N ILE A 154 16.79 -1.10 6.13
CA ILE A 154 16.23 -2.35 5.57
C ILE A 154 17.16 -2.91 4.49
N ILE A 155 17.65 -2.08 3.56
CA ILE A 155 18.60 -2.53 2.53
C ILE A 155 19.83 -3.15 3.21
N ARG A 156 20.44 -2.46 4.17
CA ARG A 156 21.60 -2.97 4.92
C ARG A 156 21.31 -4.29 5.62
N LYS A 157 20.12 -4.44 6.20
CA LYS A 157 19.69 -5.69 6.87
C LYS A 157 19.60 -6.86 5.88
N TYR A 158 19.08 -6.64 4.69
CA TYR A 158 18.88 -7.68 3.66
C TYR A 158 20.11 -7.96 2.79
N GLU A 159 21.12 -7.09 2.78
CA GLU A 159 22.41 -7.36 2.11
C GLU A 159 23.42 -8.06 3.03
N LYS A 160 23.18 -8.08 4.35
CA LYS A 160 24.02 -8.81 5.33
C LYS A 160 23.61 -10.27 5.53
N ASN A 161 22.45 -10.66 5.00
CA ASN A 161 21.90 -12.02 5.03
C ASN A 161 21.95 -12.61 3.63
#